data_AF-E7AAR9-F1
#
_entry.id   AF-E7AAR9-F1
#
_cell.length_a   1.000
_cell.length_b   1.000
_cell.length_c   1.000
_cell.angle_alpha   90.00
_cell.angle_beta   90.00
_cell.angle_gamma   90.00
#
_symmetry.space_group_name_H-M   'P 1'
#
loop_
_entity.id
_entity.type
_entity.pdbx_description
1 polymer ?
#
loop_
_entity_poly.entity_id
_entity_poly.type
_entity_poly.pdbx_seq_one_letter_code
_entity_poly.pdbx_strand_id
1 'polypeptide(L)'
;MKFFSVAVMAGLFCSLGAQDIGLNVFPEYHAKPDQEMLDMAGKVEANKVINYLSEMKNRYNKMTPKHQADFQKHFQDVLAKNIAKLSPAQRQKRLDAIKKALLVRIDNVNNLKQEVEAEYAYLNHWKATLQSKTFYEDLQKNGFTPSGATQPSKKAKH
;
A
#
# COMPACT_ATOMS: atom_id res chain seq x y z
N MET A 1 -20.26 46.35 4.11
CA MET A 1 -19.25 45.44 3.50
C MET A 1 -18.04 45.33 4.40
N LYS A 2 -17.74 44.14 4.93
CA LYS A 2 -16.40 43.73 5.40
C LYS A 2 -16.30 42.22 5.17
N PHE A 3 -15.62 41.83 4.11
CA PHE A 3 -15.34 40.43 3.79
C PHE A 3 -14.29 39.93 4.79
N PHE A 4 -14.66 39.02 5.69
CA PHE A 4 -13.67 38.23 6.41
C PHE A 4 -13.28 37.07 5.50
N SER A 5 -12.09 37.19 4.92
CA SER A 5 -11.40 36.11 4.24
C SER A 5 -11.25 34.94 5.20
N VAL A 6 -12.07 33.91 5.03
CA VAL A 6 -11.77 32.58 5.56
C VAL A 6 -10.60 32.07 4.72
N ALA A 7 -9.39 32.32 5.20
CA ALA A 7 -8.22 31.60 4.75
C ALA A 7 -8.45 30.14 5.14
N VAL A 8 -8.95 29.35 4.18
CA VAL A 8 -8.84 27.90 4.23
C VAL A 8 -7.35 27.62 4.28
N MET A 9 -6.83 27.38 5.49
CA MET A 9 -5.51 26.79 5.70
C MET A 9 -5.57 25.36 5.16
N ALA A 10 -5.56 25.24 3.83
CA ALA A 10 -5.22 24.03 3.10
C ALA A 10 -3.70 23.84 3.18
N GLY A 11 -3.20 23.74 4.40
CA GLY A 11 -1.78 23.66 4.73
C GLY A 11 -1.56 22.54 5.72
N LEU A 12 -1.81 21.30 5.28
CA LEU A 12 -1.25 20.06 5.82
C LEU A 12 -1.78 18.84 5.03
N PHE A 13 -1.58 18.86 3.72
CA PHE A 13 -1.42 17.61 2.96
C PHE A 13 -0.12 17.73 2.18
N CYS A 14 0.97 17.80 2.95
CA CYS A 14 2.29 17.45 2.45
C CYS A 14 2.15 16.12 1.72
N SER A 15 2.40 16.15 0.41
CA SER A 15 2.96 15.05 -0.35
C SER A 15 2.75 13.68 0.29
N LEU A 16 1.54 13.11 0.17
CA LEU A 16 1.38 11.67 0.27
C LEU A 16 2.10 11.07 -0.95
N GLY A 17 3.43 11.01 -0.86
CA GLY A 17 4.20 10.15 -1.74
C GLY A 17 3.67 8.74 -1.55
N ALA A 18 3.90 7.86 -2.52
CA ALA A 18 3.55 6.44 -2.41
C ALA A 18 4.10 5.74 -1.13
N GLN A 19 5.00 6.42 -0.40
CA GLN A 19 5.49 6.07 0.93
C GLN A 19 4.43 6.13 2.03
N ASP A 20 3.50 7.10 2.03
CA ASP A 20 2.51 7.30 3.10
C ASP A 20 1.21 6.49 2.91
N ILE A 21 0.93 6.02 1.69
CA ILE A 21 -0.25 5.19 1.38
C ILE A 21 0.02 3.69 1.67
N GLY A 22 1.13 3.36 2.32
CA GLY A 22 1.49 1.95 2.59
C GLY A 22 1.71 1.11 1.32
N LEU A 23 1.80 1.73 0.14
CA LEU A 23 2.13 1.05 -1.13
C LEU A 23 3.59 0.57 -1.16
N ASN A 24 4.44 1.07 -0.26
CA ASN A 24 5.68 0.42 0.14
C ASN A 24 5.40 -0.72 1.13
N VAL A 25 4.70 -1.75 0.68
CA VAL A 25 4.66 -3.06 1.36
C VAL A 25 6.00 -3.81 1.23
N PHE A 26 7.08 -3.12 0.88
CA PHE A 26 8.39 -3.69 0.66
C PHE A 26 9.35 -2.98 1.61
N PRO A 27 9.89 -3.65 2.65
CA PRO A 27 11.00 -3.10 3.41
C PRO A 27 12.11 -2.69 2.43
N GLU A 28 12.73 -1.53 2.68
CA GLU A 28 13.77 -0.92 1.84
C GLU A 28 14.78 -1.97 1.38
N TYR A 29 14.60 -2.43 0.14
CA TYR A 29 15.55 -3.31 -0.53
C TYR A 29 16.37 -2.44 -1.45
N HIS A 30 17.64 -2.20 -1.09
CA HIS A 30 18.54 -1.42 -1.92
C HIS A 30 18.74 -2.10 -3.28
N ALA A 31 18.46 -1.36 -4.36
CA ALA A 31 18.50 -1.89 -5.72
C ALA A 31 19.92 -2.35 -6.09
N LYS A 32 20.11 -3.67 -6.24
CA LYS A 32 21.33 -4.27 -6.79
C LYS A 32 21.33 -4.23 -8.32
N PRO A 33 22.48 -4.34 -9.01
CA PRO A 33 22.53 -4.50 -10.47
C PRO A 33 21.76 -5.74 -10.95
N ASP A 34 21.26 -5.74 -12.19
CA ASP A 34 20.42 -6.83 -12.73
C ASP A 34 21.10 -8.21 -12.67
N GLN A 35 22.41 -8.26 -12.91
CA GLN A 35 23.21 -9.49 -12.83
C GLN A 35 23.27 -10.03 -11.39
N GLU A 36 23.47 -9.16 -10.40
CA GLU A 36 23.50 -9.54 -8.99
C GLU A 36 22.11 -10.01 -8.51
N MET A 37 21.04 -9.44 -9.07
CA MET A 37 19.67 -9.91 -8.84
C MET A 37 19.45 -11.32 -9.37
N LEU A 38 19.89 -11.61 -10.59
CA LEU A 38 19.80 -12.94 -11.19
C LEU A 38 20.60 -14.00 -10.39
N ASP A 39 21.80 -13.64 -9.91
CA ASP A 39 22.69 -14.55 -9.18
C ASP A 39 22.17 -15.02 -7.81
N MET A 40 21.17 -14.30 -7.27
CA MET A 40 20.48 -14.67 -6.02
C MET A 40 19.33 -15.65 -6.24
N ALA A 41 18.96 -15.99 -7.48
CA ALA A 41 17.88 -16.94 -7.76
C ALA A 41 18.12 -18.26 -7.04
N GLY A 42 17.18 -18.70 -6.19
CA GLY A 42 17.37 -19.91 -5.40
C GLY A 42 18.45 -19.77 -4.30
N LYS A 43 18.80 -18.56 -3.86
CA LYS A 43 19.61 -18.30 -2.64
C LYS A 43 18.92 -17.36 -1.64
N VAL A 44 17.92 -16.59 -2.08
CA VAL A 44 17.12 -15.70 -1.22
C VAL A 44 16.40 -16.47 -0.10
N GLU A 45 16.44 -15.93 1.12
CA GLU A 45 15.69 -16.42 2.27
C GLU A 45 14.17 -16.40 2.00
N ALA A 46 13.43 -17.37 2.54
CA ALA A 46 12.02 -17.56 2.20
C ALA A 46 11.14 -16.34 2.54
N ASN A 47 11.41 -15.64 3.65
CA ASN A 47 10.70 -14.41 4.04
C ASN A 47 11.00 -13.20 3.13
N LYS A 48 12.08 -13.25 2.33
CA LYS A 48 12.49 -12.20 1.39
C LYS A 48 12.20 -12.56 -0.07
N VAL A 49 11.83 -13.82 -0.36
CA VAL A 49 11.59 -14.32 -1.73
C VAL A 49 10.51 -13.50 -2.45
N ILE A 50 9.45 -13.07 -1.75
CA ILE A 50 8.36 -12.31 -2.38
C ILE A 50 8.81 -10.92 -2.84
N ASN A 51 9.58 -10.23 -2.01
CA ASN A 51 10.15 -8.92 -2.34
C ASN A 51 11.12 -9.06 -3.51
N TYR A 52 11.99 -10.07 -3.45
CA TYR A 52 12.89 -10.41 -4.54
C TYR A 52 12.15 -10.65 -5.87
N LEU A 53 11.11 -11.49 -5.87
CA LEU A 53 10.33 -11.78 -7.09
C LEU A 53 9.58 -10.54 -7.62
N SER A 54 9.13 -9.65 -6.73
CA SER A 54 8.49 -8.40 -7.11
C SER A 54 9.47 -7.45 -7.80
N GLU A 55 10.69 -7.32 -7.28
CA GLU A 55 11.77 -6.57 -7.93
C GLU A 55 12.18 -7.17 -9.28
N MET A 56 12.27 -8.51 -9.36
CA MET A 56 12.54 -9.21 -10.62
C MET A 56 11.46 -8.92 -11.68
N LYS A 57 10.18 -8.94 -11.28
CA LYS A 57 9.06 -8.57 -12.17
C LYS A 57 9.14 -7.10 -12.61
N ASN A 58 9.43 -6.19 -11.69
CA ASN A 58 9.54 -4.76 -11.98
C ASN A 58 10.65 -4.46 -12.99
N ARG A 59 11.79 -5.18 -12.90
CA ARG A 59 12.90 -5.08 -13.85
C ARG A 59 12.54 -5.68 -15.20
N TYR A 60 11.99 -6.88 -15.21
CA TYR A 60 11.53 -7.58 -16.41
C TYR A 60 10.56 -6.73 -17.24
N ASN A 61 9.61 -6.05 -16.59
CA ASN A 61 8.61 -5.22 -17.26
C ASN A 61 9.19 -3.96 -17.93
N LYS A 62 10.41 -3.55 -17.58
CA LYS A 62 11.09 -2.39 -18.17
C LYS A 62 12.01 -2.76 -19.34
N MET A 63 12.20 -4.06 -19.59
CA MET A 63 13.10 -4.57 -20.62
C MET A 63 12.41 -4.69 -21.98
N THR A 64 13.18 -4.63 -23.07
CA THR A 64 12.68 -4.97 -24.40
C THR A 64 12.45 -6.48 -24.53
N PRO A 65 11.62 -6.96 -25.48
CA PRO A 65 11.30 -8.39 -25.60
C PRO A 65 12.52 -9.31 -25.73
N LYS A 66 13.57 -8.87 -26.46
CA LYS A 66 14.83 -9.62 -26.56
C LYS A 66 15.51 -9.78 -25.21
N HIS A 67 15.66 -8.68 -24.47
CA HIS A 67 16.29 -8.71 -23.14
C HIS A 67 15.45 -9.45 -22.10
N GLN A 68 14.13 -9.44 -22.22
CA GLN A 68 13.24 -10.24 -21.38
C GLN A 68 13.51 -11.74 -21.53
N ALA A 69 13.66 -12.23 -22.76
CA ALA A 69 13.97 -13.63 -23.01
C ALA A 69 15.32 -14.04 -22.41
N ASP A 70 16.35 -13.22 -22.61
CA ASP A 70 17.69 -13.46 -22.06
C ASP A 70 17.68 -13.43 -20.52
N PHE A 71 17.00 -12.45 -19.93
CA PHE A 71 16.85 -12.31 -18.49
C PHE A 71 16.12 -13.51 -17.86
N GLN A 72 15.02 -13.95 -18.48
CA GLN A 72 14.26 -15.10 -18.02
C GLN A 72 15.06 -16.40 -18.11
N LYS A 73 15.79 -16.60 -19.22
CA LYS A 73 16.67 -17.77 -19.39
C LYS A 73 17.76 -17.79 -18.32
N HIS A 74 18.45 -16.67 -18.11
CA HIS A 74 19.49 -16.56 -17.09
C HIS A 74 18.95 -16.88 -15.70
N PHE A 75 17.79 -16.32 -15.36
CA PHE A 75 17.12 -16.58 -14.09
C PHE A 75 16.85 -18.08 -13.89
N GLN A 76 16.30 -18.75 -14.90
CA GLN A 76 16.00 -20.18 -14.87
C GLN A 76 17.26 -21.03 -14.72
N ASP A 77 18.32 -20.71 -15.46
CA ASP A 77 19.60 -21.44 -15.41
C ASP A 77 20.24 -21.34 -14.01
N VAL A 78 20.28 -20.14 -13.43
CA VAL A 78 20.82 -19.92 -12.08
C VAL A 78 19.95 -20.58 -11.01
N LEU A 79 18.62 -20.47 -11.14
CA LEU A 79 17.68 -21.11 -10.23
C LEU A 79 17.86 -22.63 -10.24
N ALA A 80 17.91 -23.24 -11.42
CA ALA A 80 18.11 -24.68 -11.59
C ALA A 80 19.45 -25.12 -10.98
N LYS A 81 20.53 -24.39 -11.29
CA LYS A 81 21.87 -24.65 -10.73
C LYS A 81 21.89 -24.57 -9.20
N ASN A 82 21.20 -23.62 -8.60
CA ASN A 82 21.19 -23.45 -7.15
C ASN A 82 20.25 -24.43 -6.45
N ILE A 83 19.11 -24.77 -7.05
CA ILE A 83 18.19 -25.79 -6.53
C ILE A 83 18.80 -27.19 -6.62
N ALA A 84 19.57 -27.49 -7.68
CA ALA A 84 20.25 -28.78 -7.85
C ALA A 84 21.27 -29.08 -6.74
N LYS A 85 21.82 -28.06 -6.09
CA LYS A 85 22.73 -28.20 -4.94
C LYS A 85 22.03 -28.61 -3.64
N LEU A 86 20.70 -28.58 -3.61
CA LEU A 86 19.90 -28.87 -2.42
C LEU A 86 19.41 -30.32 -2.44
N SER A 87 19.46 -30.98 -1.28
CA SER A 87 18.84 -32.29 -1.11
C SER A 87 17.31 -32.21 -1.32
N PRO A 88 16.63 -33.33 -1.63
CA PRO A 88 15.17 -33.34 -1.73
C PRO A 88 14.47 -32.73 -0.51
N ALA A 89 14.93 -33.05 0.71
CA ALA A 89 14.37 -32.49 1.95
C ALA A 89 14.59 -30.97 2.07
N GLN A 90 15.78 -30.47 1.69
CA GLN A 90 16.06 -29.03 1.69
C GLN A 90 15.20 -28.28 0.65
N ARG A 91 15.00 -28.86 -0.54
CA ARG A 91 14.11 -28.32 -1.57
C ARG A 91 12.68 -28.23 -1.06
N GLN A 92 12.18 -29.28 -0.43
CA GLN A 92 10.83 -29.32 0.13
C GLN A 92 10.65 -28.28 1.24
N LYS A 93 11.56 -28.24 2.22
CA LYS A 93 11.52 -27.25 3.31
C LYS A 93 11.49 -25.81 2.78
N ARG A 94 12.27 -25.53 1.72
CA ARG A 94 12.29 -24.23 1.10
C ARG A 94 11.00 -23.91 0.37
N LEU A 95 10.44 -24.87 -0.37
CA LEU A 95 9.16 -24.71 -1.05
C LEU A 95 8.04 -24.39 -0.05
N ASP A 96 8.00 -25.10 1.07
CA ASP A 96 6.99 -24.88 2.11
C ASP A 96 7.14 -23.51 2.77
N ALA A 97 8.37 -23.06 3.02
CA ALA A 97 8.62 -21.73 3.54
C ALA A 97 8.21 -20.63 2.54
N ILE A 98 8.43 -20.82 1.24
CA ILE A 98 7.97 -19.89 0.19
C ILE A 98 6.44 -19.86 0.13
N LYS A 99 5.77 -21.02 0.18
CA LYS A 99 4.30 -21.10 0.22
C LYS A 99 3.74 -20.34 1.43
N LYS A 100 4.34 -20.51 2.61
CA LYS A 100 3.94 -19.76 3.81
C LYS A 100 4.11 -18.26 3.64
N ALA A 101 5.25 -17.81 3.09
CA ALA A 101 5.49 -16.40 2.82
C ALA A 101 4.49 -15.81 1.79
N LEU A 102 4.09 -16.59 0.78
CA LEU A 102 3.05 -16.20 -0.19
C LEU A 102 1.70 -15.97 0.49
N LEU A 103 1.27 -16.89 1.36
CA LEU A 103 0.01 -16.76 2.09
C LEU A 103 -0.02 -15.49 2.94
N VAL A 104 1.04 -15.26 3.73
CA VAL A 104 1.19 -14.03 4.54
C VAL A 104 1.11 -12.78 3.66
N ARG A 105 1.73 -12.80 2.48
CA ARG A 105 1.64 -11.66 1.57
C ARG A 105 0.22 -11.43 1.05
N ILE A 106 -0.49 -12.49 0.67
CA ILE A 106 -1.88 -12.41 0.20
C ILE A 106 -2.74 -11.78 1.29
N ASP A 107 -2.60 -12.23 2.53
CA ASP A 107 -3.34 -11.68 3.67
C ASP A 107 -3.06 -10.19 3.87
N ASN A 108 -1.78 -9.78 3.83
CA ASN A 108 -1.40 -8.37 3.93
C ASN A 108 -1.99 -7.51 2.81
N VAL A 109 -2.01 -8.01 1.56
CA VAL A 109 -2.61 -7.30 0.42
C VAL A 109 -4.12 -7.19 0.58
N ASN A 110 -4.78 -8.23 1.08
CA ASN A 110 -6.21 -8.20 1.35
C ASN A 110 -6.56 -7.16 2.44
N ASN A 111 -5.76 -7.08 3.49
CA ASN A 111 -5.93 -6.07 4.55
C ASN A 111 -5.77 -4.65 3.99
N LEU A 112 -4.71 -4.40 3.20
CA LEU A 112 -4.51 -3.10 2.55
C LEU A 112 -5.67 -2.74 1.61
N LYS A 113 -6.23 -3.71 0.89
CA LYS A 113 -7.40 -3.48 0.05
C LYS A 113 -8.60 -3.00 0.90
N GLN A 114 -8.85 -3.63 2.05
CA GLN A 114 -9.93 -3.22 2.96
C GLN A 114 -9.70 -1.81 3.52
N GLU A 115 -8.47 -1.48 3.90
CA GLU A 115 -8.11 -0.13 4.39
C GLU A 115 -8.34 0.93 3.31
N VAL A 116 -7.92 0.66 2.06
CA VAL A 116 -8.16 1.55 0.93
C VAL A 116 -9.65 1.71 0.63
N GLU A 117 -10.42 0.61 0.66
CA GLU A 117 -11.88 0.66 0.47
C GLU A 117 -12.58 1.49 1.57
N ALA A 118 -12.14 1.37 2.82
CA ALA A 118 -12.65 2.16 3.93
C ALA A 118 -12.33 3.66 3.76
N GLU A 119 -11.12 4.01 3.33
CA GLU A 119 -10.72 5.38 3.05
C GLU A 119 -11.57 5.99 1.91
N TYR A 120 -11.77 5.24 0.81
CA TYR A 120 -12.66 5.68 -0.26
C TYR A 120 -14.09 5.88 0.22
N ALA A 121 -14.62 5.01 1.08
CA ALA A 121 -15.96 5.17 1.64
C ALA A 121 -16.06 6.44 2.48
N TYR A 122 -15.05 6.74 3.29
CA TYR A 122 -14.97 7.97 4.09
C TYR A 122 -14.91 9.23 3.23
N LEU A 123 -14.04 9.25 2.22
CA LEU A 123 -13.94 10.36 1.27
C LEU A 123 -15.25 10.59 0.50
N ASN A 124 -15.90 9.51 0.07
CA ASN A 124 -17.20 9.59 -0.62
C ASN A 124 -18.30 10.11 0.30
N HIS A 125 -18.31 9.71 1.57
CA HIS A 125 -19.23 10.26 2.57
C HIS A 125 -19.06 11.78 2.68
N TRP A 126 -17.84 12.28 2.89
CA TRP A 126 -17.60 13.72 3.01
C TRP A 126 -17.92 14.49 1.75
N LYS A 127 -17.59 13.94 0.58
CA LYS A 127 -17.97 14.53 -0.70
C LYS A 127 -19.49 14.69 -0.81
N ALA A 128 -20.26 13.66 -0.45
CA ALA A 128 -21.72 13.73 -0.45
C ALA A 128 -22.25 14.76 0.55
N THR A 129 -21.71 14.77 1.78
CA THR A 129 -22.08 15.73 2.82
C THR A 129 -21.82 17.17 2.36
N LEU A 130 -20.65 17.47 1.81
CA LEU A 130 -20.29 18.80 1.30
C LEU A 130 -21.14 19.25 0.09
N GLN A 131 -21.60 18.31 -0.72
CA GLN A 131 -22.48 18.58 -1.86
C GLN A 131 -23.98 18.64 -1.48
N SER A 132 -24.32 18.27 -0.25
CA SER A 132 -25.70 18.29 0.22
C SER A 132 -26.19 19.72 0.42
N LYS A 133 -27.49 19.94 0.18
CA LYS A 133 -28.17 21.20 0.54
C LYS A 133 -28.39 21.33 2.06
N THR A 134 -28.10 20.27 2.80
CA THR A 134 -28.37 20.07 4.23
C THR A 134 -27.07 19.98 5.05
N PHE A 135 -25.95 20.44 4.51
CA PHE A 135 -24.61 20.28 5.07
C PHE A 135 -24.51 20.55 6.58
N TYR A 136 -25.05 21.67 7.06
CA TYR A 136 -25.02 22.03 8.48
C TYR A 136 -25.90 21.13 9.36
N GLU A 137 -27.03 20.66 8.84
CA GLU A 137 -27.94 19.75 9.54
C GLU A 137 -27.33 18.35 9.61
N ASP A 138 -26.64 17.92 8.55
CA ASP A 138 -25.96 16.63 8.51
C ASP A 138 -24.71 16.62 9.39
N LEU A 139 -23.97 17.73 9.50
CA LEU A 139 -22.90 17.89 10.50
C LEU A 139 -23.45 17.70 11.93
N GLN A 140 -24.55 18.37 12.26
CA GLN A 140 -25.16 18.25 13.60
C GLN A 140 -25.66 16.84 13.90
N LYS A 141 -26.31 16.17 12.93
CA LYS A 141 -26.75 14.77 13.09
C LYS A 141 -25.60 13.79 13.33
N ASN A 142 -24.43 14.07 12.75
CA ASN A 142 -23.23 13.26 12.91
C ASN A 142 -22.34 13.71 14.09
N GLY A 143 -22.89 14.51 15.03
CA GLY A 143 -22.23 14.85 16.29
C GLY A 143 -21.28 16.04 16.22
N PHE A 144 -21.20 16.76 15.09
CA PHE A 144 -20.46 18.02 15.02
C PHE A 144 -21.31 19.18 15.55
N THR A 145 -21.12 19.54 16.82
CA THR A 145 -21.67 20.76 17.40
C THR A 145 -20.73 21.94 17.16
N PRO A 146 -21.16 23.02 16.47
CA PRO A 146 -20.36 24.22 16.33
C PRO A 146 -20.05 24.83 17.70
N SER A 147 -18.77 24.99 18.02
CA SER A 147 -18.32 25.73 19.21
C SER A 147 -18.80 27.18 19.09
N GLY A 148 -19.86 27.54 19.83
CA GLY A 148 -20.46 28.89 19.78
C GLY A 148 -21.96 28.90 19.49
N ALA A 149 -22.59 27.77 19.20
CA ALA A 149 -24.05 27.66 19.25
C ALA A 149 -24.49 27.68 20.72
N THR A 150 -24.61 28.89 21.29
CA THR A 150 -25.28 29.13 22.57
C THR A 150 -26.59 28.34 22.56
N GLN A 151 -26.70 27.35 23.45
CA GLN A 151 -28.00 26.78 23.77
C GLN A 151 -28.93 27.95 24.09
N PRO A 152 -30.15 28.01 23.51
CA PRO A 152 -31.10 29.03 23.90
C PRO A 152 -31.34 28.86 25.40
N SER A 153 -30.89 29.87 26.15
CA SER A 153 -31.13 30.03 27.57
C SER A 153 -32.57 29.63 27.86
N LYS A 154 -32.76 28.57 28.64
CA LYS A 154 -34.04 28.26 29.26
C LYS A 154 -34.42 29.51 30.07
N LYS A 155 -35.28 30.35 29.50
CA LYS A 155 -36.01 31.37 30.27
C LYS A 155 -36.69 30.65 31.42
N ALA A 156 -36.14 30.81 32.62
CA ALA A 156 -36.86 30.55 33.84
C ALA A 156 -38.10 31.46 33.82
N LYS A 157 -39.27 30.85 33.66
CA LYS A 157 -40.54 31.52 33.91
C LYS A 157 -40.71 31.59 35.43
N HIS A 158 -40.74 32.84 35.91
CA HIS A 158 -41.36 33.37 37.13
C HIS A 158 -41.27 32.56 38.42
#